data_AF-A0A3A9V2M6-F1
#
_entry.id   AF-A0A3A9V2M6-F1
#
_cell.length_a   1.000
_cell.length_b   1.000
_cell.length_c   1.000
_cell.angle_alpha   90.00
_cell.angle_beta   90.00
_cell.angle_gamma   90.00
#
_symmetry.space_group_name_H-M   'P 1'
#
loop_
_entity.id
_entity.type
_entity.pdbx_description
1 polymer ?
#
loop_
_entity_poly.entity_id
_entity_poly.type
_entity_poly.pdbx_seq_one_letter_code
_entity_poly.pdbx_strand_id
1 'polypeptide(L)'
;MKIVKNGLKYILMAIVMASFSQCSSVKELQAQAPVNLGEVYCQDWVAGVEGGGAGTNIFIPTTDTSIKFEKVYFRGKMANLEIKDGLYIGRFKSNVNQPKEISLNQESNIKTSKSKEEKIPFALEDNQCVVSYKDGNKTKYFKIDNVIQRETEAYPSAKPQGEIKINKNL
;
A
#
# COMPACT_ATOMS: atom_id res chain seq x y z
N MET A 1 -20.05 -29.75 -53.74
CA MET A 1 -19.35 -28.86 -52.77
C MET A 1 -20.34 -28.18 -51.80
N LYS A 2 -20.97 -28.94 -50.88
CA LYS A 2 -21.80 -28.36 -49.79
C LYS A 2 -21.21 -28.62 -48.40
N ILE A 3 -20.55 -29.76 -48.23
CA ILE A 3 -19.95 -30.21 -46.97
C ILE A 3 -18.79 -29.28 -46.54
N VAL A 4 -17.96 -28.82 -47.47
CA VAL A 4 -16.83 -27.90 -47.22
C VAL A 4 -17.30 -26.51 -46.75
N LYS A 5 -18.44 -26.02 -47.26
CA LYS A 5 -18.99 -24.70 -46.89
C LYS A 5 -19.55 -24.67 -45.47
N ASN A 6 -20.10 -25.79 -45.00
CA ASN A 6 -20.61 -25.91 -43.63
C ASN A 6 -19.48 -26.15 -42.63
N GLY A 7 -18.47 -26.95 -43.00
CA GLY A 7 -17.26 -27.14 -42.18
C GLY A 7 -16.51 -25.84 -41.88
N LEU A 8 -16.38 -24.96 -42.88
CA LEU A 8 -15.72 -23.65 -42.70
C LEU A 8 -16.43 -22.76 -41.69
N LYS A 9 -17.78 -22.80 -41.63
CA LYS A 9 -18.56 -22.04 -40.62
C LYS A 9 -18.33 -22.55 -39.20
N TYR A 10 -18.26 -23.87 -39.00
CA TYR A 10 -17.98 -24.45 -37.69
C TYR A 10 -16.56 -24.15 -37.21
N ILE A 11 -15.58 -24.13 -38.12
CA ILE A 11 -14.19 -23.75 -37.83
C ILE A 11 -14.09 -22.27 -37.45
N LEU A 12 -14.78 -21.38 -38.18
CA LEU A 12 -14.83 -19.96 -37.86
C LEU A 12 -15.48 -19.70 -36.49
N MET A 13 -16.54 -20.43 -36.15
CA MET A 13 -17.24 -20.33 -34.86
C MET A 13 -16.38 -20.82 -33.68
N ALA A 14 -15.55 -21.85 -33.88
CA ALA A 14 -14.61 -22.33 -32.88
C ALA A 14 -13.48 -21.31 -32.59
N ILE A 15 -13.00 -20.60 -33.63
CA ILE A 15 -11.95 -19.56 -33.49
C ILE A 15 -12.45 -18.35 -32.69
N VAL A 16 -13.72 -17.97 -32.86
CA VAL A 16 -14.33 -16.86 -32.09
C VAL A 16 -14.44 -17.22 -30.60
N MET A 17 -14.77 -18.47 -30.26
CA MET A 17 -14.84 -18.91 -28.85
C MET A 17 -13.46 -19.01 -28.17
N ALA A 18 -12.39 -19.29 -28.92
CA ALA A 18 -11.03 -19.33 -28.39
C ALA A 18 -10.44 -17.94 -28.04
N SER A 19 -11.12 -16.85 -28.40
CA SER A 19 -10.58 -15.48 -28.28
C SER A 19 -10.84 -14.81 -26.92
N PHE A 20 -11.65 -15.42 -26.04
CA PHE A 20 -11.99 -14.84 -24.73
C PHE A 20 -11.11 -15.30 -23.55
N SER A 21 -10.02 -16.04 -23.81
CA SER A 21 -9.05 -16.42 -22.78
C SER A 21 -8.10 -15.27 -22.42
N GLN A 22 -8.62 -14.07 -22.15
CA GLN A 22 -7.87 -13.04 -21.43
C GLN A 22 -7.98 -13.35 -19.95
N CYS A 23 -7.09 -14.24 -19.48
CA CYS A 23 -6.88 -14.49 -18.06
C CYS A 23 -6.33 -13.20 -17.44
N SER A 24 -7.21 -12.38 -16.87
CA SER A 24 -6.81 -11.31 -15.97
C SER A 24 -6.06 -11.96 -14.82
N SER A 25 -4.74 -11.71 -14.72
CA SER A 25 -3.96 -12.08 -13.54
C SER A 25 -4.37 -11.14 -12.41
N VAL A 26 -5.55 -11.40 -11.83
CA VAL A 26 -6.03 -10.70 -10.64
C VAL A 26 -5.06 -11.06 -9.53
N LYS A 27 -4.40 -10.06 -8.95
CA LYS A 27 -3.55 -10.26 -7.77
C LYS A 27 -4.44 -10.81 -6.66
N GLU A 28 -4.21 -12.07 -6.26
CA GLU A 28 -5.03 -12.75 -5.25
C GLU A 28 -4.81 -12.08 -3.88
N LEU A 29 -5.88 -11.48 -3.36
CA LEU A 29 -5.88 -10.78 -2.07
C LEU A 29 -6.38 -11.72 -0.98
N GLN A 30 -5.52 -12.02 -0.01
CA GLN A 30 -5.87 -12.83 1.13
C GLN A 30 -6.71 -12.01 2.12
N ALA A 31 -7.77 -12.63 2.62
CA ALA A 31 -8.68 -12.00 3.58
C ALA A 31 -8.06 -11.85 4.98
N GLN A 32 -7.06 -12.68 5.33
CA GLN A 32 -6.42 -12.67 6.63
C GLN A 32 -4.91 -12.48 6.47
N ALA A 33 -4.31 -11.73 7.40
CA ALA A 33 -2.88 -11.57 7.48
C ALA A 33 -2.21 -12.93 7.78
N PRO A 34 -1.05 -13.23 7.18
CA PRO A 34 -0.35 -14.50 7.38
C PRO A 34 0.34 -14.59 8.75
N VAL A 35 0.32 -13.50 9.54
CA VAL A 35 0.92 -13.37 10.87
C VAL A 35 0.01 -12.56 11.79
N ASN A 36 0.22 -12.67 13.09
CA ASN A 36 -0.43 -11.80 14.06
C ASN A 36 0.15 -10.39 13.99
N LEU A 37 -0.72 -9.42 13.74
CA LEU A 37 -0.38 -7.99 13.73
C LEU A 37 -0.88 -7.35 15.02
N GLY A 38 -0.12 -6.36 15.50
CA GLY A 38 -0.65 -5.42 16.49
C GLY A 38 -1.66 -4.46 15.87
N GLU A 39 -2.10 -3.50 16.65
CA GLU A 39 -2.99 -2.44 16.18
C GLU A 39 -2.30 -1.61 15.09
N VAL A 40 -2.84 -1.64 13.87
CA VAL A 40 -2.31 -0.92 12.72
C VAL A 40 -2.87 0.50 12.72
N TYR A 41 -2.00 1.48 12.61
CA TYR A 41 -2.40 2.88 12.66
C TYR A 41 -1.66 3.73 11.62
N CYS A 42 -2.25 4.86 11.27
CA CYS A 42 -1.63 5.89 10.48
C CYS A 42 -1.58 7.21 11.24
N GLN A 43 -0.64 8.05 10.85
CA GLN A 43 -0.43 9.34 11.49
C GLN A 43 0.06 10.34 10.45
N ASP A 44 -0.64 11.47 10.37
CA ASP A 44 -0.17 12.58 9.57
C ASP A 44 0.95 13.32 10.30
N TRP A 45 1.85 13.93 9.53
CA TRP A 45 2.92 14.73 10.08
C TRP A 45 3.20 15.97 9.23
N VAL A 46 3.65 17.02 9.91
CA VAL A 46 4.08 18.27 9.27
C VAL A 46 5.36 18.74 9.95
N ALA A 47 6.38 19.09 9.16
CA ALA A 47 7.59 19.72 9.69
C ALA A 47 7.30 21.17 10.09
N GLY A 48 7.83 21.60 11.23
CA GLY A 48 7.65 22.95 11.79
C GLY A 48 8.48 24.03 11.10
N VAL A 49 9.25 23.67 10.09
CA VAL A 49 9.95 24.60 9.20
C VAL A 49 9.34 24.56 7.82
N GLU A 50 9.21 25.73 7.19
CA GLU A 50 8.73 25.84 5.81
C GLU A 50 9.62 25.03 4.87
N GLY A 51 9.01 24.22 4.02
CA GLY A 51 9.74 23.31 3.12
C GLY A 51 10.31 22.06 3.77
N GLY A 52 10.15 21.88 5.09
CA GLY A 52 10.52 20.64 5.79
C GLY A 52 9.65 19.44 5.41
N GLY A 53 8.55 19.68 4.67
CA GLY A 53 7.66 18.65 4.16
C GLY A 53 6.54 18.28 5.11
N ALA A 54 5.65 17.43 4.60
CA ALA A 54 4.52 16.86 5.31
C ALA A 54 4.21 15.48 4.71
N GLY A 55 3.35 14.72 5.36
CA GLY A 55 2.95 13.42 4.86
C GLY A 55 2.09 12.63 5.83
N THR A 56 1.87 11.37 5.48
CA THR A 56 1.21 10.36 6.31
C THR A 56 2.15 9.18 6.44
N ASN A 57 2.33 8.68 7.65
CA ASN A 57 3.03 7.43 7.90
C ASN A 57 2.01 6.37 8.32
N ILE A 58 2.19 5.14 7.84
CA ILE A 58 1.46 3.96 8.32
C ILE A 58 2.41 3.07 9.12
N PHE A 59 1.92 2.54 10.22
CA PHE A 59 2.66 1.79 11.20
C PHE A 59 1.97 0.43 11.40
N ILE A 60 2.70 -0.65 11.14
CA ILE A 60 2.21 -2.02 11.22
C ILE A 60 3.10 -2.77 12.23
N PRO A 61 2.69 -2.84 13.51
CA PRO A 61 3.43 -3.58 14.53
C PRO A 61 3.32 -5.08 14.29
N THR A 62 4.42 -5.80 14.45
CA THR A 62 4.44 -7.27 14.42
C THR A 62 5.53 -7.80 15.35
N THR A 63 5.21 -8.87 16.06
CA THR A 63 6.21 -9.65 16.80
C THR A 63 6.82 -10.75 15.94
N ASP A 64 6.22 -11.00 14.79
CA ASP A 64 6.61 -12.06 13.87
C ASP A 64 7.68 -11.56 12.88
N THR A 65 8.78 -12.31 12.82
CA THR A 65 9.92 -12.05 11.94
C THR A 65 10.04 -13.07 10.80
N SER A 66 9.13 -14.05 10.74
CA SER A 66 9.14 -15.13 9.74
C SER A 66 8.81 -14.64 8.33
N ILE A 67 8.00 -13.58 8.23
CA ILE A 67 7.56 -13.03 6.95
C ILE A 67 8.02 -11.57 6.81
N LYS A 68 8.72 -11.30 5.71
CA LYS A 68 9.15 -9.94 5.38
C LYS A 68 8.11 -9.24 4.51
N PHE A 69 7.53 -8.18 5.03
CA PHE A 69 6.69 -7.27 4.25
C PHE A 69 7.55 -6.36 3.36
N GLU A 70 7.09 -6.11 2.14
CA GLU A 70 7.84 -5.34 1.13
C GLU A 70 7.21 -3.99 0.83
N LYS A 71 5.91 -3.96 0.55
CA LYS A 71 5.18 -2.74 0.16
C LYS A 71 3.86 -2.65 0.89
N VAL A 72 3.39 -1.42 1.06
CA VAL A 72 2.05 -1.10 1.53
C VAL A 72 1.34 -0.19 0.53
N TYR A 73 0.07 -0.49 0.30
CA TYR A 73 -0.86 0.28 -0.50
C TYR A 73 -1.90 0.89 0.42
N PHE A 74 -2.01 2.21 0.44
CA PHE A 74 -2.88 2.95 1.34
C PHE A 74 -3.38 4.22 0.65
N ARG A 75 -4.69 4.48 0.71
CA ARG A 75 -5.34 5.68 0.11
C ARG A 75 -4.86 5.98 -1.33
N GLY A 76 -4.84 4.94 -2.17
CA GLY A 76 -4.45 5.05 -3.58
C GLY A 76 -2.95 5.26 -3.85
N LYS A 77 -2.10 5.25 -2.81
CA LYS A 77 -0.65 5.39 -2.93
C LYS A 77 0.07 4.10 -2.55
N MET A 78 1.33 3.98 -2.94
CA MET A 78 2.22 2.86 -2.61
C MET A 78 3.50 3.38 -1.96
N ALA A 79 3.97 2.68 -0.92
CA ALA A 79 5.26 2.91 -0.29
C ALA A 79 5.97 1.57 -0.01
N ASN A 80 7.30 1.60 -0.05
CA ASN A 80 8.09 0.49 0.48
C ASN A 80 8.02 0.52 2.01
N LEU A 81 7.98 -0.66 2.62
CA LEU A 81 7.97 -0.80 4.08
C LEU A 81 9.40 -0.88 4.61
N GLU A 82 9.73 0.02 5.53
CA GLU A 82 10.93 -0.03 6.37
C GLU A 82 10.60 -0.78 7.66
N ILE A 83 11.54 -1.54 8.24
CA ILE A 83 11.33 -2.19 9.55
C ILE A 83 12.29 -1.59 10.59
N LYS A 84 11.75 -1.26 11.77
CA LYS A 84 12.52 -0.82 12.92
C LYS A 84 11.88 -1.38 14.19
N ASP A 85 12.65 -2.13 14.99
CA ASP A 85 12.22 -2.63 16.31
C ASP A 85 10.85 -3.36 16.31
N GLY A 86 10.58 -4.20 15.30
CA GLY A 86 9.29 -4.91 15.15
C GLY A 86 8.15 -4.05 14.60
N LEU A 87 8.44 -2.84 14.13
CA LEU A 87 7.47 -1.93 13.53
C LEU A 87 7.79 -1.72 12.05
N TYR A 88 6.84 -2.12 11.20
CA TYR A 88 6.90 -1.77 9.79
C TYR A 88 6.33 -0.36 9.57
N ILE A 89 7.04 0.46 8.80
CA ILE A 89 6.74 1.87 8.56
C ILE A 89 6.67 2.13 7.05
N GLY A 90 5.51 2.56 6.57
CA GLY A 90 5.32 3.06 5.22
C GLY A 90 5.15 4.57 5.24
N ARG A 91 5.90 5.29 4.38
CA ARG A 91 5.92 6.77 4.38
C ARG A 91 5.35 7.34 3.09
N PHE A 92 4.32 8.16 3.21
CA PHE A 92 3.67 8.84 2.10
C PHE A 92 3.87 10.36 2.22
N LYS A 93 4.72 10.93 1.36
CA LYS A 93 4.96 12.38 1.37
C LYS A 93 3.79 13.15 0.73
N SER A 94 3.56 14.36 1.21
CA SER A 94 2.61 15.33 0.67
C SER A 94 3.31 16.67 0.39
N ASN A 95 2.67 17.50 -0.44
CA ASN A 95 3.22 18.79 -0.85
C ASN A 95 2.70 19.96 0.00
N VAL A 96 1.92 19.68 1.05
CA VAL A 96 1.21 20.69 1.85
C VAL A 96 2.15 21.69 2.54
N ASN A 97 3.38 21.28 2.85
CA ASN A 97 4.39 22.11 3.51
C ASN A 97 5.63 22.33 2.62
N GLN A 98 5.42 22.50 1.32
CA GLN A 98 6.47 22.87 0.38
C GLN A 98 6.34 24.35 -0.02
N PRO A 99 7.46 25.05 -0.31
CA PRO A 99 7.41 26.39 -0.87
C PRO A 99 6.59 26.41 -2.17
N LYS A 100 5.81 27.46 -2.40
CA LYS A 100 4.91 27.58 -3.57
C LYS A 100 5.63 27.37 -4.91
N GLU A 101 6.88 27.85 -5.04
CA GLU A 101 7.68 27.67 -6.26
C GLU A 101 8.05 26.20 -6.52
N ILE A 102 8.29 25.42 -5.46
CA ILE A 102 8.62 23.99 -5.56
C ILE A 102 7.36 23.17 -5.84
N SER A 103 6.21 23.57 -5.29
CA SER A 103 4.94 22.87 -5.52
C SER A 103 4.49 22.93 -6.98
N LEU A 104 4.63 24.10 -7.63
CA LEU A 104 4.38 24.28 -9.06
C LEU A 104 5.34 23.45 -9.92
N ASN A 105 6.60 23.37 -9.50
CA ASN A 105 7.62 22.61 -10.22
C ASN A 105 7.54 21.11 -9.92
N GLN A 106 6.97 20.68 -8.80
CA GLN A 106 6.65 19.28 -8.52
C GLN A 106 5.39 18.85 -9.26
N GLU A 107 4.35 19.67 -9.40
CA GLU A 107 3.22 19.31 -10.28
C GLU A 107 3.68 19.06 -11.74
N SER A 108 4.72 19.78 -12.19
CA SER A 108 5.36 19.56 -13.50
C SER A 108 6.49 18.51 -13.50
N ASN A 109 7.11 18.23 -12.33
CA ASN A 109 8.12 17.17 -12.10
C ASN A 109 7.60 15.94 -11.35
N ILE A 110 6.27 15.74 -11.25
CA ILE A 110 5.65 14.40 -11.22
C ILE A 110 5.80 13.81 -12.64
N LYS A 111 7.03 13.89 -13.18
CA LYS A 111 7.63 12.77 -13.87
C LYS A 111 7.91 11.78 -12.76
N THR A 112 6.83 11.10 -12.37
CA THR A 112 6.79 9.77 -11.79
C THR A 112 8.18 9.18 -11.85
N SER A 113 8.80 8.94 -10.69
CA SER A 113 9.81 7.89 -10.64
C SER A 113 9.17 6.71 -11.36
N LYS A 114 9.63 6.42 -12.59
CA LYS A 114 9.10 5.36 -13.45
C LYS A 114 9.45 4.00 -12.86
N SER A 115 9.22 3.77 -11.58
CA SER A 115 8.76 2.48 -11.11
C SER A 115 7.39 2.32 -11.73
N LYS A 116 7.36 1.75 -12.95
CA LYS A 116 6.21 1.12 -13.62
C LYS A 116 5.00 1.21 -12.71
N GLU A 117 4.12 2.22 -12.89
CA GLU A 117 2.96 2.43 -12.03
C GLU A 117 2.22 1.09 -11.96
N GLU A 118 2.47 0.34 -10.89
CA GLU A 118 1.73 -0.87 -10.62
C GLU A 118 0.36 -0.34 -10.25
N LYS A 119 -0.52 -0.28 -11.26
CA LYS A 119 -1.93 0.00 -11.07
C LYS A 119 -2.38 -0.87 -9.91
N ILE A 120 -2.70 -0.23 -8.80
CA ILE A 120 -3.15 -0.90 -7.59
C ILE A 120 -4.46 -1.58 -8.00
N PRO A 121 -4.53 -2.92 -8.09
CA PRO A 121 -5.73 -3.59 -8.57
C PRO A 121 -6.78 -3.74 -7.46
N PHE A 122 -6.65 -2.96 -6.38
CA PHE A 122 -7.48 -3.05 -5.19
C PHE A 122 -8.18 -1.70 -5.01
N ALA A 123 -9.51 -1.72 -4.94
CA ALA A 123 -10.26 -0.61 -4.38
C ALA A 123 -10.15 -0.70 -2.86
N LEU A 124 -9.70 0.39 -2.22
CA LEU A 124 -9.49 0.45 -0.77
C LEU A 124 -10.26 1.65 -0.21
N GLU A 125 -10.94 1.42 0.91
CA GLU A 125 -11.49 2.49 1.74
C GLU A 125 -10.38 3.24 2.50
N ASP A 126 -10.70 4.41 3.05
CA ASP A 126 -9.71 5.30 3.67
C ASP A 126 -9.05 4.73 4.95
N ASN A 127 -9.70 3.74 5.56
CA ASN A 127 -9.24 2.99 6.74
C ASN A 127 -8.75 1.58 6.38
N GLN A 128 -8.51 1.28 5.11
CA GLN A 128 -8.01 -0.01 4.65
C GLN A 128 -6.62 0.14 4.03
N CYS A 129 -5.76 -0.85 4.25
CA CYS A 129 -4.51 -0.96 3.53
C CYS A 129 -4.27 -2.39 3.03
N VAL A 130 -3.41 -2.53 2.02
CA VAL A 130 -2.95 -3.83 1.52
C VAL A 130 -1.45 -3.90 1.68
N VAL A 131 -0.96 -5.01 2.20
CA VAL A 131 0.46 -5.25 2.38
C VAL A 131 0.88 -6.39 1.46
N SER A 132 2.00 -6.20 0.75
CA SER A 132 2.61 -7.26 -0.03
C SER A 132 3.78 -7.89 0.72
N TYR A 133 3.91 -9.21 0.59
CA TYR A 133 4.99 -9.98 1.18
C TYR A 133 5.46 -11.07 0.22
N LYS A 134 6.64 -11.64 0.49
CA LYS A 134 7.17 -12.78 -0.28
C LYS A 134 6.93 -14.08 0.45
N ASP A 135 6.38 -15.04 -0.28
CA ASP A 135 6.31 -16.45 0.11
C ASP A 135 7.08 -17.25 -0.95
N GLY A 136 8.34 -17.57 -0.63
CA GLY A 136 9.32 -18.06 -1.59
C GLY A 136 9.52 -17.06 -2.75
N ASN A 137 9.26 -17.52 -3.97
CA ASN A 137 9.38 -16.71 -5.19
C ASN A 137 8.08 -15.99 -5.60
N LYS A 138 6.99 -16.14 -4.83
CA LYS A 138 5.70 -15.53 -5.15
C LYS A 138 5.43 -14.33 -4.25
N THR A 139 5.01 -13.22 -4.84
CA THR A 139 4.48 -12.08 -4.09
C THR A 139 3.01 -12.32 -3.79
N LYS A 140 2.66 -12.27 -2.51
CA LYS A 140 1.29 -12.38 -2.02
C LYS A 140 0.85 -11.06 -1.39
N TYR A 141 -0.46 -10.90 -1.25
CA TYR A 141 -1.09 -9.69 -0.76
C TYR A 141 -2.12 -10.05 0.28
N PHE A 142 -2.17 -9.30 1.38
CA PHE A 142 -3.26 -9.42 2.36
C PHE A 142 -3.80 -8.04 2.69
N LYS A 143 -5.09 -7.99 3.00
CA LYS A 143 -5.78 -6.75 3.40
C LYS A 143 -5.73 -6.60 4.92
N ILE A 144 -5.58 -5.36 5.37
CA ILE A 144 -5.79 -4.94 6.75
C ILE A 144 -6.97 -3.96 6.73
N ASP A 145 -8.01 -4.32 7.46
CA ASP A 145 -9.15 -3.46 7.73
C ASP A 145 -8.93 -2.68 9.04
N ASN A 146 -9.64 -1.56 9.22
CA ASN A 146 -9.63 -0.76 10.44
C ASN A 146 -8.27 -0.15 10.83
N VAL A 147 -7.55 0.42 9.86
CA VAL A 147 -6.39 1.26 10.13
C VAL A 147 -6.83 2.49 10.94
N ILE A 148 -6.28 2.63 12.15
CA ILE A 148 -6.65 3.70 13.08
C ILE A 148 -5.92 4.99 12.71
N GLN A 149 -6.65 6.08 12.54
CA GLN A 149 -6.05 7.41 12.38
C GLN A 149 -5.70 7.97 13.77
N ARG A 150 -4.40 8.23 14.01
CA ARG A 150 -3.90 8.93 15.20
C ARG A 150 -3.76 10.43 14.95
N GLU A 151 -3.61 11.18 16.04
CA GLU A 151 -3.42 12.63 16.01
C GLU A 151 -2.16 13.02 15.23
N THR A 152 -2.28 14.09 14.44
CA THR A 152 -1.21 14.62 13.61
C THR A 152 -0.01 15.04 14.46
N GLU A 153 1.18 14.63 14.03
CA GLU A 153 2.45 15.00 14.67
C GLU A 153 3.08 16.24 14.01
N ALA A 154 3.30 17.29 14.80
CA ALA A 154 4.10 18.44 14.39
C ALA A 154 5.57 18.23 14.79
N TYR A 155 6.50 18.30 13.85
CA TYR A 155 7.92 18.12 14.11
C TYR A 155 8.68 19.45 14.29
N PRO A 156 9.70 19.54 15.16
CA PRO A 156 10.12 18.49 16.07
C PRO A 156 9.09 18.28 17.18
N SER A 157 8.68 17.03 17.39
CA SER A 157 7.84 16.64 18.52
C SER A 157 8.74 16.22 19.68
N ALA A 158 8.33 16.54 20.90
CA ALA A 158 8.93 15.91 22.08
C ALA A 158 8.70 14.39 21.99
N LYS A 159 9.67 13.58 22.40
CA LYS A 159 9.46 12.12 22.49
C LYS A 159 8.16 11.86 23.27
N PRO A 160 7.28 10.95 22.82
CA PRO A 160 6.13 10.55 23.62
C PRO A 160 6.66 10.15 25.00
N GLN A 161 6.21 10.83 26.05
CA GLN A 161 6.49 10.39 27.41
C GLN A 161 5.84 9.01 27.53
N GLY A 162 6.68 7.97 27.54
CA GLY A 162 6.23 6.60 27.75
C GLY A 162 5.31 6.58 28.96
N GLU A 163 4.21 5.84 28.82
CA GLU A 163 3.21 5.58 29.85
C GLU A 163 3.85 5.63 31.24
N ILE A 164 3.44 6.60 32.05
CA ILE A 164 3.73 6.59 33.48
C ILE A 164 3.11 5.30 33.99
N LYS A 165 3.92 4.24 34.12
CA LYS A 165 3.56 3.10 34.96
C LYS A 165 3.44 3.66 36.36
N ILE A 166 2.23 4.06 36.73
CA ILE A 166 1.88 4.34 38.11
C ILE A 166 2.08 3.02 38.83
N ASN A 167 3.26 2.84 39.44
CA ASN A 167 3.47 1.81 40.44
C ASN A 167 2.64 2.24 41.66
N LYS A 168 1.33 1.94 41.61
CA LYS A 168 0.53 1.77 42.81
C LYS A 168 0.87 0.39 43.34
N ASN A 169 1.86 0.33 44.23
CA ASN A 169 1.84 -0.64 45.31
C ASN A 169 2.44 0.02 46.56
N LEU A 170 1.65 -0.14 47.62
CA LEU A 170 1.85 0.32 48.99
C LEU A 170 3.16 -0.15 49.60
#